data_AF-A0A1J7J5F4-F1
#
_entry.id   AF-A0A1J7J5F4-F1
#
_cell.length_a   1.000
_cell.length_b   1.000
_cell.length_c   1.000
_cell.angle_alpha   90.00
_cell.angle_beta   90.00
_cell.angle_gamma   90.00
#
_symmetry.space_group_name_H-M   'P 1'
#
loop_
_entity.id
_entity.type
_entity.pdbx_description
1 polymer ?
#
loop_
_entity_poly.entity_id
_entity_poly.type
_entity_poly.pdbx_seq_one_letter_code
_entity_poly.pdbx_strand_id
1 'polypeptide(L)'
;MASRLREAAATHVQHLTHPSAHCTSHQHISPKQRVHYLGLRHPKNQLQTSQPAARPTLKPQAPSPADGEKASIDAIFQQRKWGFIGAGFVALCIGFYVTTVVTSLAKTPRPACAGGTCAHPATAGPDGGPATPTGRPPVLDAAKGEDVRQTAEAFDRGLDVPEFLGGIKKLRKEMGRWARGRVLEVAVGTGRNLGWYDWTEVVDGVIPVDDAEKVRKEKERREEKRLKKVERMKKGGKNPVDVDKAKLPGRFDGEMLSYTGVDISADMMGVARARLRDTVPGLRQLLRRKRVEPMPESGVVVDVLDSRVRLFIADAEQPLPPPAPKTAAPPDTEAGKYDTIFQSFGLCSVSDPVKLVTNMASVLQPGTGRIYLLEHGRGWFEFLNRLLDETAEGHFQKHGCWWNRDIEGIVREAAQTVPGLEVVHLGRPLLRQFGTTLVIELRLNPDAVAQKSAQ
;
A
#
# COMPACT_ATOMS: atom_id res chain seq x y z
N MET A 1 -36.54 -8.74 -57.26
CA MET A 1 -36.78 -7.75 -58.34
C MET A 1 -36.44 -6.39 -57.76
N ALA A 2 -35.18 -5.94 -57.89
CA ALA A 2 -34.66 -5.08 -58.98
C ALA A 2 -35.18 -3.65 -58.82
N SER A 3 -34.42 -2.54 -58.83
CA SER A 3 -33.02 -2.20 -59.16
C SER A 3 -32.73 -0.83 -58.47
N ARG A 4 -31.54 -0.52 -57.91
CA ARG A 4 -30.34 0.06 -58.57
C ARG A 4 -30.69 1.34 -59.40
N LEU A 5 -30.11 2.55 -59.24
CA LEU A 5 -28.71 3.05 -59.23
C LEU A 5 -28.69 4.57 -58.84
N ARG A 6 -27.69 5.11 -58.10
CA ARG A 6 -26.50 5.94 -58.51
C ARG A 6 -26.85 7.19 -59.35
N GLU A 7 -26.27 8.39 -59.20
CA GLU A 7 -24.86 8.83 -59.04
C GLU A 7 -24.80 10.36 -58.76
N ALA A 8 -23.91 10.84 -57.86
CA ALA A 8 -22.71 11.68 -58.08
C ALA A 8 -22.89 13.20 -58.35
N ALA A 9 -22.39 14.05 -57.42
CA ALA A 9 -21.21 14.95 -57.55
C ALA A 9 -21.64 16.40 -57.92
N ALA A 10 -21.05 17.51 -57.44
CA ALA A 10 -19.66 17.79 -57.17
C ALA A 10 -19.44 19.09 -56.32
N THR A 11 -18.26 19.17 -55.71
CA THR A 11 -17.36 20.35 -55.54
C THR A 11 -17.78 21.59 -54.75
N HIS A 12 -17.07 21.85 -53.64
CA HIS A 12 -16.14 22.99 -53.61
C HIS A 12 -15.00 22.80 -52.59
N VAL A 13 -13.78 22.84 -53.15
CA VAL A 13 -12.48 22.95 -52.50
C VAL A 13 -12.13 24.44 -52.47
N GLN A 14 -11.71 24.97 -51.32
CA GLN A 14 -10.88 26.17 -51.29
C GLN A 14 -9.68 25.93 -50.36
N HIS A 15 -8.53 25.77 -51.01
CA HIS A 15 -7.19 25.95 -50.50
C HIS A 15 -6.86 27.46 -50.41
N LEU A 16 -5.68 27.74 -49.83
CA LEU A 16 -4.89 28.98 -49.78
C LEU A 16 -5.03 29.71 -48.44
N THR A 17 -4.00 30.18 -47.73
CA THR A 17 -2.55 30.21 -47.94
C THR A 17 -1.94 30.73 -46.63
N HIS A 18 -0.78 30.20 -46.24
CA HIS A 18 0.13 30.88 -45.29
C HIS A 18 0.57 32.25 -45.84
N PRO A 19 0.93 33.17 -44.95
CA PRO A 19 2.26 33.75 -45.08
C PRO A 19 3.05 33.75 -43.77
N SER A 20 4.31 33.38 -43.92
CA SER A 20 5.40 33.62 -42.98
C SER A 20 5.61 35.13 -42.78
N ALA A 21 5.80 35.55 -41.53
CA ALA A 21 6.44 36.82 -41.21
C ALA A 21 7.36 36.63 -40.01
N HIS A 22 8.66 36.55 -40.31
CA HIS A 22 9.72 36.95 -39.38
C HIS A 22 9.49 38.40 -38.96
N CYS A 23 9.49 38.69 -37.66
CA CYS A 23 9.95 39.98 -37.18
C CYS A 23 10.58 39.82 -35.79
N THR A 24 11.88 40.05 -35.80
CA THR A 24 12.78 40.29 -34.67
C THR A 24 12.39 41.56 -33.93
N SER A 25 12.22 41.50 -32.60
CA SER A 25 12.51 42.64 -31.74
C SER A 25 12.72 42.21 -30.28
N HIS A 26 13.97 42.32 -29.87
CA HIS A 26 14.49 42.61 -28.55
C HIS A 26 13.50 42.73 -27.38
N GLN A 27 13.63 41.82 -26.40
CA GLN A 27 13.53 42.21 -24.99
C GLN A 27 14.71 41.66 -24.18
N HIS A 28 15.36 42.63 -23.54
CA HIS A 28 16.54 42.53 -22.70
C HIS A 28 16.30 41.65 -21.48
N ILE A 29 17.12 40.60 -21.33
CA ILE A 29 17.34 39.92 -20.05
C ILE A 29 18.76 40.23 -19.60
N SER A 30 18.90 40.83 -18.42
CA SER A 30 20.18 41.21 -17.83
C SER A 30 20.98 39.99 -17.39
N PRO A 31 22.31 40.03 -17.54
CA PRO A 31 23.17 39.43 -16.53
C PRO A 31 24.32 40.39 -16.21
N LYS A 32 24.26 41.04 -15.06
CA LYS A 32 25.44 41.67 -14.44
C LYS A 32 25.49 41.27 -12.98
N GLN A 33 26.40 40.37 -12.65
CA GLN A 33 27.32 40.66 -11.56
C GLN A 33 28.62 39.87 -11.75
N ARG A 34 29.63 40.64 -12.17
CA ARG A 34 31.06 40.30 -12.14
C ARG A 34 31.48 40.06 -10.70
N VAL A 35 32.16 38.94 -10.47
CA VAL A 35 32.98 38.74 -9.28
C VAL A 35 34.31 39.46 -9.52
N HIS A 36 34.49 40.62 -8.89
CA HIS A 36 35.77 41.31 -8.81
C HIS A 36 36.55 40.77 -7.61
N TYR A 37 37.69 40.13 -7.89
CA TYR A 37 38.81 40.00 -6.96
C TYR A 37 39.66 41.27 -7.05
N LEU A 38 39.90 41.97 -5.93
CA LEU A 38 41.21 42.52 -5.53
C LEU A 38 41.12 43.37 -4.24
N GLY A 39 42.05 43.13 -3.30
CA GLY A 39 42.71 44.12 -2.44
C GLY A 39 41.99 44.54 -1.13
N LEU A 40 42.37 44.03 0.05
CA LEU A 40 43.55 44.36 0.90
C LEU A 40 43.35 45.56 1.86
N ARG A 41 43.64 45.28 3.15
CA ARG A 41 44.10 46.12 4.31
C ARG A 41 43.17 45.93 5.53
N HIS A 42 43.60 45.57 6.74
CA HIS A 42 44.72 45.94 7.65
C HIS A 42 44.80 44.89 8.82
N PRO A 43 45.68 44.97 9.84
CA PRO A 43 47.00 45.59 9.97
C PRO A 43 48.10 44.67 10.59
N LYS A 44 49.32 45.23 10.56
CA LYS A 44 50.60 44.91 11.21
C LYS A 44 50.59 44.08 12.51
N ASN A 45 51.56 43.16 12.64
CA ASN A 45 52.48 43.23 13.79
C ASN A 45 53.85 42.54 13.55
N GLN A 46 54.90 43.36 13.74
CA GLN A 46 56.25 43.13 14.28
C GLN A 46 57.08 41.87 13.90
N LEU A 47 58.10 42.14 13.07
CA LEU A 47 59.55 41.81 13.15
C LEU A 47 60.06 40.71 14.12
N GLN A 48 60.33 39.54 13.51
CA GLN A 48 61.57 38.76 13.39
C GLN A 48 62.80 38.85 14.35
N THR A 49 63.39 37.64 14.49
CA THR A 49 64.79 37.20 14.77
C THR A 49 65.08 36.70 16.20
N SER A 50 65.74 35.56 16.49
CA SER A 50 66.56 34.61 15.70
C SER A 50 66.72 33.21 16.41
N GLN A 51 67.00 32.19 15.58
CA GLN A 51 67.43 30.75 15.72
C GLN A 51 67.99 30.19 17.07
N PRO A 52 68.05 28.83 17.32
CA PRO A 52 68.35 27.75 16.35
C PRO A 52 67.53 26.43 16.47
N ALA A 53 67.83 25.54 15.51
CA ALA A 53 67.16 24.29 15.20
C ALA A 53 67.13 23.24 16.34
N ALA A 54 65.96 22.67 16.56
CA ALA A 54 65.77 21.40 17.28
C ALA A 54 65.03 20.39 16.38
N ARG A 55 65.64 19.22 16.31
CA ARG A 55 65.35 18.04 15.47
C ARG A 55 63.90 17.53 15.65
N PRO A 56 63.09 17.37 14.59
CA PRO A 56 61.87 16.58 14.70
C PRO A 56 62.23 15.09 14.65
N THR A 57 61.80 14.36 15.68
CA THR A 57 61.86 12.90 15.76
C THR A 57 61.22 12.26 14.53
N LEU A 58 62.03 11.52 13.77
CA LEU A 58 61.59 10.61 12.72
C LEU A 58 60.61 9.59 13.32
N LYS A 59 59.35 9.65 12.91
CA LYS A 59 58.49 8.45 12.90
C LYS A 59 59.09 7.48 11.88
N PRO A 60 59.24 6.17 12.18
CA PRO A 60 59.70 5.23 11.18
C PRO A 60 58.73 5.25 9.99
N GLN A 61 59.28 5.66 8.84
CA GLN A 61 58.64 5.55 7.53
C GLN A 61 58.33 4.08 7.26
N ALA A 62 57.09 3.79 6.88
CA ALA A 62 56.74 2.50 6.29
C ALA A 62 57.59 2.29 5.03
N PRO A 63 58.13 1.08 4.80
CA PRO A 63 58.95 0.84 3.62
C PRO A 63 58.14 1.06 2.35
N SER A 64 58.73 1.81 1.41
CA SER A 64 58.24 1.91 0.04
C SER A 64 58.49 0.56 -0.67
N PRO A 65 57.54 0.02 -1.44
CA PRO A 65 57.71 -1.28 -2.07
C PRO A 65 58.60 -1.12 -3.30
N ALA A 66 59.87 -1.47 -3.14
CA ALA A 66 60.72 -1.87 -4.25
C ALA A 66 60.61 -3.39 -4.41
N ASP A 67 60.49 -3.81 -5.66
CA ASP A 67 60.71 -5.16 -6.16
C ASP A 67 59.64 -6.21 -5.86
N GLY A 68 58.66 -6.30 -6.77
CA GLY A 68 58.30 -7.56 -7.41
C GLY A 68 57.91 -8.77 -6.54
N GLU A 69 57.36 -8.59 -5.35
CA GLU A 69 56.85 -9.71 -4.56
C GLU A 69 55.35 -9.91 -4.81
N LYS A 70 55.01 -10.95 -5.57
CA LYS A 70 53.62 -11.37 -5.80
C LYS A 70 52.99 -11.61 -4.43
N ALA A 71 52.15 -10.70 -3.96
CA ALA A 71 51.38 -10.90 -2.73
C ALA A 71 50.75 -12.28 -2.79
N SER A 72 51.13 -13.18 -1.87
CA SER A 72 50.65 -14.55 -1.91
C SER A 72 49.12 -14.51 -1.81
N ILE A 73 48.46 -15.38 -2.58
CA ILE A 73 46.99 -15.44 -2.64
C ILE A 73 46.40 -15.55 -1.22
N ASP A 74 47.12 -16.19 -0.29
CA ASP A 74 46.75 -16.34 1.11
C ASP A 74 46.64 -15.02 1.88
N ALA A 75 47.51 -14.03 1.60
CA ALA A 75 47.48 -12.73 2.26
C ALA A 75 46.24 -11.91 1.84
N ILE A 76 45.89 -11.97 0.55
CA ILE A 76 44.68 -11.33 0.01
C ILE A 76 43.43 -12.01 0.56
N PHE A 77 43.44 -13.34 0.65
CA PHE A 77 42.33 -14.12 1.17
C PHE A 77 42.09 -13.83 2.65
N GLN A 78 43.15 -13.74 3.48
CA GLN A 78 43.02 -13.42 4.90
C GLN A 78 42.51 -12.00 5.16
N GLN A 79 42.91 -11.02 4.34
CA GLN A 79 42.47 -9.63 4.50
C GLN A 79 40.99 -9.43 4.11
N ARG A 80 40.48 -10.23 3.17
CA ARG A 80 39.11 -10.11 2.64
C ARG A 80 38.17 -11.27 3.01
N LYS A 81 38.63 -12.22 3.85
CA LYS A 81 37.88 -13.45 4.20
C LYS A 81 36.45 -13.19 4.65
N TRP A 82 36.24 -12.17 5.48
CA TRP A 82 34.90 -11.83 5.97
C TRP A 82 34.00 -11.26 4.88
N GLY A 83 34.56 -10.54 3.90
CA GLY A 83 33.83 -10.07 2.72
C GLY A 83 33.43 -11.23 1.80
N PHE A 84 34.31 -12.21 1.59
CA PHE A 84 34.01 -13.40 0.80
C PHE A 84 33.03 -14.35 1.51
N ILE A 85 33.15 -14.53 2.82
CA ILE A 85 32.19 -15.30 3.62
C ILE A 85 30.82 -14.63 3.58
N GLY A 86 30.76 -13.30 3.73
CA GLY A 86 29.53 -12.53 3.62
C GLY A 86 28.90 -12.64 2.22
N ALA A 87 29.69 -12.50 1.16
CA ALA A 87 29.23 -12.66 -0.21
C ALA A 87 28.76 -14.10 -0.50
N GLY A 88 29.47 -15.12 0.02
CA GLY A 88 29.09 -16.52 -0.08
C GLY A 88 27.77 -16.81 0.63
N PHE A 89 27.56 -16.25 1.83
CA PHE A 89 26.29 -16.38 2.55
C PHE A 89 25.13 -15.72 1.81
N VAL A 90 25.34 -14.51 1.27
CA VAL A 90 24.34 -13.82 0.45
C VAL A 90 24.02 -14.62 -0.82
N ALA A 91 25.04 -15.13 -1.51
CA ALA A 91 24.86 -15.98 -2.70
C ALA A 91 24.12 -17.28 -2.36
N LEU A 92 24.38 -17.88 -1.19
CA LEU A 92 23.69 -19.08 -0.72
C LEU A 92 22.23 -18.78 -0.38
N CYS A 93 21.93 -17.65 0.27
CA CYS A 93 20.55 -17.23 0.54
C CYS A 93 19.78 -16.91 -0.75
N ILE A 94 20.41 -16.21 -1.71
CA ILE A 94 19.82 -15.93 -3.03
C ILE A 94 19.63 -17.25 -3.79
N GLY A 95 20.64 -18.13 -3.79
CA GLY A 95 20.57 -19.45 -4.42
C GLY A 95 19.44 -20.28 -3.83
N PHE A 96 19.33 -20.37 -2.50
CA PHE A 96 18.24 -21.08 -1.84
C PHE A 96 16.87 -20.47 -2.14
N TYR A 97 16.75 -19.14 -2.15
CA TYR A 97 15.51 -18.45 -2.52
C TYR A 97 15.12 -18.72 -3.98
N VAL A 98 16.05 -18.56 -4.91
CA VAL A 98 15.84 -18.82 -6.34
C VAL A 98 15.51 -20.29 -6.56
N THR A 99 16.24 -21.23 -5.95
CA THR A 99 15.93 -22.65 -6.01
C THR A 99 14.55 -22.92 -5.42
N THR A 100 14.19 -22.38 -4.26
CA THR A 100 12.85 -22.60 -3.68
C THR A 100 11.75 -22.07 -4.59
N VAL A 101 11.92 -20.87 -5.16
CA VAL A 101 10.99 -20.29 -6.13
C VAL A 101 10.92 -21.14 -7.40
N VAL A 102 12.06 -21.49 -8.01
CA VAL A 102 12.14 -22.32 -9.22
C VAL A 102 11.59 -23.72 -8.98
N THR A 103 11.87 -24.34 -7.83
CA THR A 103 11.36 -25.69 -7.49
C THR A 103 9.88 -25.63 -7.17
N SER A 104 9.39 -24.54 -6.59
CA SER A 104 7.95 -24.28 -6.43
C SER A 104 7.26 -24.07 -7.77
N LEU A 105 7.93 -23.45 -8.75
CA LEU A 105 7.47 -23.28 -10.14
C LEU A 105 7.66 -24.55 -11.00
N ALA A 106 8.55 -25.48 -10.60
CA ALA A 106 8.80 -26.72 -11.32
C ALA A 106 7.98 -27.91 -10.77
N LYS A 107 7.57 -27.85 -9.50
CA LYS A 107 6.68 -28.83 -8.86
C LYS A 107 5.21 -28.56 -9.10
N THR A 108 4.83 -27.43 -9.68
CA THR A 108 3.52 -27.32 -10.32
C THR A 108 3.52 -28.27 -11.51
N PRO A 109 2.65 -29.30 -11.54
CA PRO A 109 2.62 -30.24 -12.66
C PRO A 109 2.40 -29.44 -13.94
N ARG A 110 3.39 -29.48 -14.84
CA ARG A 110 3.19 -29.00 -16.21
C ARG A 110 2.16 -29.92 -16.85
N PRO A 111 1.00 -29.42 -17.31
CA PRO A 111 0.14 -30.23 -18.13
C PRO A 111 0.93 -30.59 -19.41
N ALA A 112 0.88 -31.86 -19.79
CA ALA A 112 1.53 -32.34 -20.99
C ALA A 112 0.84 -31.71 -22.22
N CYS A 113 1.48 -30.72 -22.83
CA CYS A 113 1.01 -30.10 -24.07
C CYS A 113 1.37 -31.02 -25.26
N ALA A 114 0.43 -31.86 -25.67
CA ALA A 114 0.49 -32.50 -26.98
C ALA A 114 -0.39 -31.70 -27.96
N GLY A 115 0.24 -31.00 -28.91
CA GLY A 115 -0.45 -30.43 -30.07
C GLY A 115 -1.17 -29.09 -29.86
N GLY A 116 -0.43 -27.98 -29.96
CA GLY A 116 -0.91 -26.74 -30.60
C GLY A 116 -2.00 -25.88 -29.95
N THR A 117 -2.79 -26.35 -28.98
CA THR A 117 -3.78 -25.51 -28.30
C THR A 117 -3.83 -25.83 -26.80
N CYS A 118 -3.27 -24.94 -25.98
CA CYS A 118 -3.43 -25.00 -24.53
C CYS A 118 -4.71 -24.25 -24.13
N ALA A 119 -5.87 -24.75 -24.55
CA ALA A 119 -7.15 -24.32 -23.98
C ALA A 119 -7.55 -25.34 -22.92
N HIS A 120 -7.28 -25.05 -21.65
CA HIS A 120 -7.86 -25.82 -20.55
C HIS A 120 -9.34 -25.45 -20.41
N PRO A 121 -10.28 -26.40 -20.54
CA PRO A 121 -11.72 -26.11 -20.49
C PRO A 121 -12.24 -25.66 -19.12
N ALA A 122 -11.41 -25.66 -18.06
CA ALA A 122 -11.83 -25.35 -16.70
C ALA A 122 -11.66 -23.87 -16.30
N THR A 123 -10.96 -23.05 -17.10
CA THR A 123 -10.54 -21.69 -16.71
C THR A 123 -10.82 -20.63 -17.78
N ALA A 124 -11.47 -21.02 -18.88
CA ALA A 124 -12.10 -20.09 -19.79
C ALA A 124 -13.43 -19.63 -19.16
N GLY A 125 -13.60 -18.32 -18.99
CA GLY A 125 -14.90 -17.73 -18.70
C GLY A 125 -15.93 -18.08 -19.78
N PRO A 126 -17.23 -17.83 -19.55
CA PRO A 126 -18.30 -18.17 -20.50
C PRO A 126 -18.08 -17.60 -21.92
N ASP A 127 -17.28 -16.53 -22.04
CA ASP A 127 -16.96 -15.85 -23.30
C ASP A 127 -15.62 -16.29 -23.94
N GLY A 128 -14.96 -17.32 -23.39
CA GLY A 128 -13.64 -17.79 -23.86
C GLY A 128 -12.43 -16.97 -23.39
N GLY A 129 -12.65 -15.92 -22.60
CA GLY A 129 -11.61 -15.13 -21.93
C GLY A 129 -11.11 -15.77 -20.61
N PRO A 130 -10.12 -15.18 -19.92
CA PRO A 130 -9.64 -15.66 -18.62
C PRO A 130 -10.77 -15.66 -17.57
N ALA A 131 -10.79 -16.67 -16.70
CA ALA A 131 -11.79 -16.80 -15.64
C ALA A 131 -11.87 -15.56 -14.73
N THR A 132 -13.10 -15.18 -14.40
CA THR A 132 -13.38 -14.00 -13.57
C THR A 132 -13.22 -14.33 -12.08
N PRO A 133 -12.43 -13.55 -11.31
CA PRO A 133 -12.36 -13.72 -9.87
C PRO A 133 -13.72 -13.52 -9.19
N THR A 134 -13.99 -14.33 -8.17
CA THR A 134 -15.24 -14.29 -7.39
C THR A 134 -15.06 -13.62 -6.02
N GLY A 135 -13.85 -13.19 -5.68
CA GLY A 135 -13.47 -12.75 -4.33
C GLY A 135 -13.24 -13.89 -3.34
N ARG A 136 -13.40 -15.15 -3.75
CA ARG A 136 -13.25 -16.33 -2.88
C ARG A 136 -12.14 -17.26 -3.39
N PRO A 137 -11.20 -17.71 -2.53
CA PRO A 137 -10.20 -18.69 -2.92
C PRO A 137 -10.84 -20.05 -3.28
N PRO A 138 -10.52 -20.65 -4.45
CA PRO A 138 -11.09 -21.94 -4.89
C PRO A 138 -10.83 -23.10 -3.93
N VAL A 139 -9.76 -23.01 -3.13
CA VAL A 139 -9.42 -24.01 -2.11
C VAL A 139 -10.54 -24.20 -1.07
N LEU A 140 -11.42 -23.20 -0.89
CA LEU A 140 -12.54 -23.29 0.04
C LEU A 140 -13.73 -24.08 -0.53
N ASP A 141 -13.86 -24.17 -1.85
CA ASP A 141 -15.04 -24.76 -2.51
C ASP A 141 -15.14 -26.28 -2.30
N ALA A 142 -14.00 -26.95 -2.07
CA ALA A 142 -13.93 -28.39 -1.90
C ALA A 142 -14.22 -28.87 -0.45
N ALA A 143 -14.16 -27.98 0.53
CA ALA A 143 -14.30 -28.34 1.93
C ALA A 143 -15.79 -28.30 2.38
N LYS A 144 -16.15 -29.06 3.43
CA LYS A 144 -17.51 -29.04 4.01
C LYS A 144 -17.46 -28.92 5.54
N GLY A 145 -18.36 -28.13 6.14
CA GLY A 145 -18.48 -28.02 7.59
C GLY A 145 -17.21 -27.51 8.30
N GLU A 146 -16.76 -28.20 9.36
CA GLU A 146 -15.58 -27.80 10.13
C GLU A 146 -14.27 -27.79 9.31
N ASP A 147 -14.19 -28.61 8.25
CA ASP A 147 -13.03 -28.67 7.37
C ASP A 147 -12.84 -27.37 6.59
N VAL A 148 -13.92 -26.64 6.28
CA VAL A 148 -13.85 -25.35 5.57
C VAL A 148 -13.16 -24.31 6.42
N ARG A 149 -13.53 -24.23 7.70
CA ARG A 149 -12.89 -23.32 8.65
C ARG A 149 -11.41 -23.67 8.81
N GLN A 150 -11.07 -24.94 8.97
CA GLN A 150 -9.67 -25.38 9.08
C GLN A 150 -8.88 -25.04 7.81
N THR A 151 -9.53 -25.14 6.64
CA THR A 151 -8.94 -24.77 5.34
C THR A 151 -8.72 -23.26 5.24
N ALA A 152 -9.69 -22.43 5.66
CA ALA A 152 -9.51 -20.98 5.73
C ALA A 152 -8.40 -20.58 6.72
N GLU A 153 -8.31 -21.23 7.88
CA GLU A 153 -7.23 -21.00 8.85
C GLU A 153 -5.86 -21.50 8.31
N ALA A 154 -5.83 -22.59 7.54
CA ALA A 154 -4.62 -23.09 6.91
C ALA A 154 -4.16 -22.18 5.76
N PHE A 155 -5.09 -21.71 4.93
CA PHE A 155 -4.84 -20.70 3.91
C PHE A 155 -4.25 -19.44 4.54
N ASP A 156 -4.86 -18.96 5.63
CA ASP A 156 -4.36 -17.83 6.40
C ASP A 156 -2.92 -18.09 6.85
N ARG A 157 -2.63 -19.16 7.61
CA ARG A 157 -1.27 -19.46 8.09
C ARG A 157 -0.23 -19.57 6.97
N GLY A 158 -0.64 -20.05 5.80
CA GLY A 158 0.20 -20.15 4.61
C GLY A 158 0.79 -18.81 4.14
N LEU A 159 0.16 -17.69 4.52
CA LEU A 159 0.61 -16.34 4.16
C LEU A 159 1.64 -15.75 5.13
N ASP A 160 1.85 -16.33 6.32
CA ASP A 160 2.67 -15.70 7.37
C ASP A 160 4.14 -15.56 7.00
N VAL A 161 4.76 -16.64 6.49
CA VAL A 161 6.16 -16.63 6.08
C VAL A 161 6.38 -15.73 4.85
N PRO A 162 5.57 -15.82 3.78
CA PRO A 162 5.66 -14.89 2.65
C PRO A 162 5.51 -13.42 3.06
N GLU A 163 4.50 -13.08 3.90
CA GLU A 163 4.29 -11.69 4.32
C GLU A 163 5.43 -11.17 5.21
N PHE A 164 6.01 -12.02 6.05
CA PHE A 164 7.14 -11.67 6.90
C PHE A 164 8.42 -11.44 6.09
N LEU A 165 8.82 -12.43 5.28
CA LEU A 165 10.04 -12.34 4.45
C LEU A 165 9.93 -11.24 3.41
N GLY A 166 8.72 -11.04 2.86
CA GLY A 166 8.44 -10.02 1.88
C GLY A 166 8.38 -8.60 2.44
N GLY A 167 8.21 -8.42 3.75
CA GLY A 167 8.09 -7.11 4.39
C GLY A 167 6.66 -6.54 4.42
N ILE A 168 5.68 -7.28 3.91
CA ILE A 168 4.26 -6.91 3.90
C ILE A 168 3.75 -6.67 5.32
N LYS A 169 4.16 -7.49 6.29
CA LYS A 169 3.77 -7.32 7.71
C LYS A 169 4.16 -5.94 8.26
N LYS A 170 5.29 -5.38 7.81
CA LYS A 170 5.74 -4.04 8.20
C LYS A 170 4.85 -2.96 7.57
N LEU A 171 4.46 -3.13 6.31
CA LEU A 171 3.53 -2.21 5.65
C LEU A 171 2.14 -2.24 6.29
N ARG A 172 1.58 -3.42 6.58
CA ARG A 172 0.31 -3.54 7.31
C ARG A 172 0.35 -2.81 8.66
N LYS A 173 1.46 -2.94 9.39
CA LYS A 173 1.70 -2.19 10.63
C LYS A 173 1.78 -0.68 10.41
N GLU A 174 2.42 -0.22 9.35
CA GLU A 174 2.50 1.21 9.01
C GLU A 174 1.13 1.76 8.61
N MET A 175 0.37 1.03 7.80
CA MET A 175 -1.00 1.37 7.41
C MET A 175 -1.96 1.43 8.58
N GLY A 176 -1.87 0.50 9.53
CA GLY A 176 -2.69 0.54 10.74
C GLY A 176 -2.54 1.85 11.54
N ARG A 177 -1.40 2.52 11.40
CA ARG A 177 -1.17 3.85 12.01
C ARG A 177 -1.85 4.97 11.26
N TRP A 178 -2.43 4.76 10.09
CA TRP A 178 -3.20 5.75 9.33
C TRP A 178 -4.72 5.61 9.57
N ALA A 179 -5.15 4.60 10.33
CA ALA A 179 -6.57 4.36 10.64
C ALA A 179 -7.13 5.47 11.54
N ARG A 180 -8.01 6.32 10.99
CA ARG A 180 -8.58 7.48 11.69
C ARG A 180 -10.06 7.64 11.41
N GLY A 181 -10.79 8.15 12.40
CA GLY A 181 -12.21 8.46 12.26
C GLY A 181 -13.05 7.20 12.08
N ARG A 182 -14.05 7.28 11.21
CA ARG A 182 -14.86 6.14 10.76
C ARG A 182 -14.05 5.36 9.73
N VAL A 183 -13.62 4.16 10.11
CA VAL A 183 -12.76 3.30 9.27
C VAL A 183 -13.59 2.23 8.59
N LEU A 184 -13.43 2.12 7.27
CA LEU A 184 -13.90 0.99 6.47
C LEU A 184 -12.69 0.14 6.03
N GLU A 185 -12.78 -1.17 6.19
CA GLU A 185 -11.85 -2.11 5.56
C GLU A 185 -12.62 -2.96 4.55
N VAL A 186 -12.20 -2.90 3.29
CA VAL A 186 -12.78 -3.62 2.16
C VAL A 186 -11.90 -4.82 1.82
N ALA A 187 -12.54 -5.97 1.54
CA ALA A 187 -11.85 -7.25 1.38
C ALA A 187 -11.02 -7.59 2.63
N VAL A 188 -11.68 -7.62 3.78
CA VAL A 188 -11.06 -7.92 5.09
C VAL A 188 -10.35 -9.26 5.10
N GLY A 189 -10.85 -10.22 4.31
CA GLY A 189 -10.44 -11.61 4.32
C GLY A 189 -10.51 -12.18 5.74
N THR A 190 -9.37 -12.62 6.24
CA THR A 190 -9.24 -13.23 7.58
C THR A 190 -8.95 -12.18 8.67
N GLY A 191 -8.97 -10.88 8.35
CA GLY A 191 -8.76 -9.79 9.31
C GLY A 191 -7.30 -9.55 9.69
N ARG A 192 -6.35 -9.78 8.77
CA ARG A 192 -4.89 -9.64 9.04
C ARG A 192 -4.46 -8.25 9.49
N ASN A 193 -5.24 -7.21 9.17
CA ASN A 193 -4.95 -5.84 9.59
C ASN A 193 -5.45 -5.49 11.00
N LEU A 194 -6.40 -6.25 11.56
CA LEU A 194 -7.07 -5.95 12.83
C LEU A 194 -6.09 -5.73 13.99
N GLY A 195 -4.99 -6.49 14.00
CA GLY A 195 -3.93 -6.42 15.01
C GLY A 195 -3.07 -5.15 14.97
N TRP A 196 -3.21 -4.33 13.94
CA TRP A 196 -2.40 -3.12 13.74
C TRP A 196 -3.18 -1.83 13.97
N TYR A 197 -4.51 -1.92 14.15
CA TYR A 197 -5.34 -0.76 14.46
C TYR A 197 -5.30 -0.40 15.94
N ASP A 198 -5.50 0.89 16.21
CA ASP A 198 -5.63 1.41 17.56
C ASP A 198 -7.10 1.40 17.99
N TRP A 199 -7.46 0.46 18.84
CA TRP A 199 -8.84 0.24 19.30
C TRP A 199 -9.23 1.07 20.52
N THR A 200 -8.30 1.86 21.08
CA THR A 200 -8.45 2.57 22.36
C THR A 200 -9.77 3.34 22.45
N GLU A 201 -10.08 4.21 21.49
CA GLU A 201 -11.33 4.97 21.51
C GLU A 201 -12.56 4.16 21.15
N VAL A 202 -12.40 3.17 20.26
CA VAL A 202 -13.51 2.30 19.85
C VAL A 202 -14.07 1.52 21.04
N VAL A 203 -13.23 1.20 22.02
CA VAL A 203 -13.64 0.45 23.22
C VAL A 203 -13.89 1.33 24.44
N ASP A 204 -13.64 2.64 24.33
CA ASP A 204 -13.80 3.56 25.47
C ASP A 204 -15.24 3.54 26.00
N GLY A 205 -15.35 3.57 27.33
CA GLY A 205 -16.62 3.53 28.07
C GLY A 205 -17.39 2.21 28.07
N VAL A 206 -16.91 1.14 27.40
CA VAL A 206 -17.68 -0.13 27.27
C VAL A 206 -16.97 -1.36 27.84
N ILE A 207 -15.68 -1.29 28.11
CA ILE A 207 -14.91 -2.40 28.69
C ILE A 207 -14.92 -2.36 30.23
N PRO A 208 -14.78 -3.51 30.92
CA PRO A 208 -14.73 -3.56 32.38
C PRO A 208 -13.66 -2.63 32.95
N VAL A 209 -13.90 -2.11 34.14
CA VAL A 209 -13.08 -1.06 34.78
C VAL A 209 -11.58 -1.41 34.78
N ASP A 210 -11.21 -2.67 35.05
CA ASP A 210 -9.81 -3.11 35.10
C ASP A 210 -9.10 -3.07 33.73
N ASP A 211 -9.83 -3.40 32.67
CA ASP A 211 -9.34 -3.31 31.29
C ASP A 211 -9.38 -1.85 30.80
N ALA A 212 -10.42 -1.10 31.20
CA ALA A 212 -10.56 0.33 30.94
C ALA A 212 -9.40 1.13 31.53
N GLU A 213 -8.94 0.81 32.74
CA GLU A 213 -7.85 1.51 33.39
C GLU A 213 -6.49 1.26 32.71
N LYS A 214 -6.25 0.05 32.20
CA LYS A 214 -5.07 -0.26 31.38
C LYS A 214 -5.09 0.52 30.07
N VAL A 215 -6.24 0.53 29.38
CA VAL A 215 -6.43 1.29 28.13
C VAL A 215 -6.27 2.79 28.37
N ARG A 216 -6.84 3.33 29.46
CA ARG A 216 -6.72 4.74 29.85
C ARG A 216 -5.28 5.14 30.17
N LYS A 217 -4.57 4.36 30.99
CA LYS A 217 -3.14 4.59 31.28
C LYS A 217 -2.28 4.54 30.01
N GLU A 218 -2.61 3.65 29.08
CA GLU A 218 -1.92 3.60 27.80
C GLU A 218 -2.20 4.83 26.91
N LYS A 219 -3.46 5.29 26.88
CA LYS A 219 -3.88 6.54 26.22
C LYS A 219 -3.14 7.74 26.80
N GLU A 220 -3.18 7.93 28.12
CA GLU A 220 -2.48 9.01 28.84
C GLU A 220 -0.97 9.00 28.52
N ARG A 221 -0.32 7.83 28.57
CA ARG A 221 1.10 7.68 28.22
C ARG A 221 1.39 8.03 26.76
N ARG A 222 0.49 7.69 25.83
CA ARG A 222 0.64 8.03 24.40
C ARG A 222 0.47 9.52 24.19
N GLU A 223 -0.52 10.13 24.82
CA GLU A 223 -0.77 11.56 24.78
C GLU A 223 0.43 12.34 25.33
N GLU A 224 0.97 11.94 26.49
CA GLU A 224 2.16 12.55 27.08
C GLU A 224 3.37 12.48 26.13
N LYS A 225 3.63 11.29 25.54
CA LYS A 225 4.69 11.12 24.53
C LYS A 225 4.46 12.00 23.30
N ARG A 226 3.20 12.19 22.90
CA ARG A 226 2.82 12.99 21.74
C ARG A 226 3.03 14.47 22.01
N LEU A 227 2.59 14.96 23.18
CA LEU A 227 2.81 16.33 23.63
C LEU A 227 4.30 16.66 23.70
N LYS A 228 5.12 15.77 24.28
CA LYS A 228 6.59 15.89 24.31
C LYS A 228 7.20 15.96 22.91
N LYS A 229 6.71 15.17 21.96
CA LYS A 229 7.16 15.18 20.56
C LYS A 229 6.78 16.49 19.85
N VAL A 230 5.55 16.95 20.03
CA VAL A 230 5.06 18.23 19.47
C VAL A 230 5.87 19.39 20.04
N GLU A 231 6.13 19.40 21.36
CA GLU A 231 6.95 20.42 22.00
C GLU A 231 8.39 20.43 21.45
N ARG A 232 8.97 19.26 21.21
CA ARG A 232 10.28 19.12 20.56
C ARG A 232 10.28 19.64 19.12
N MET A 233 9.19 19.42 18.38
CA MET A 233 9.01 19.94 17.01
C MET A 233 8.81 21.46 16.99
N LYS A 234 8.10 22.03 17.97
CA LYS A 234 7.98 23.49 18.16
C LYS A 234 9.34 24.16 18.36
N LYS A 235 10.23 23.53 19.14
CA LYS A 235 11.61 24.01 19.35
C LYS A 235 12.50 23.87 18.11
N GLY A 236 12.09 23.09 17.10
CA GLY A 236 12.86 22.80 15.88
C GLY A 236 12.54 23.68 14.67
N GLY A 237 11.60 24.63 14.78
CA GLY A 237 11.35 25.67 13.78
C GLY A 237 11.05 25.17 12.36
N LYS A 238 9.78 24.84 12.07
CA LYS A 238 9.12 24.99 10.76
C LYS A 238 7.61 24.76 10.93
N ASN A 239 6.86 25.86 10.82
CA ASN A 239 5.40 26.07 10.92
C ASN A 239 4.69 25.74 12.26
N PRO A 240 3.86 26.67 12.80
CA PRO A 240 3.08 26.42 14.00
C PRO A 240 1.94 25.44 13.70
N VAL A 241 1.89 24.33 14.44
CA VAL A 241 0.74 23.41 14.47
C VAL A 241 -0.37 24.06 15.29
N ASP A 242 -1.57 24.21 14.72
CA ASP A 242 -2.77 24.74 15.40
C ASP A 242 -3.26 23.71 16.44
N VAL A 243 -3.00 24.00 17.71
CA VAL A 243 -3.22 23.08 18.84
C VAL A 243 -4.69 22.97 19.21
N ASP A 244 -5.51 23.98 18.93
CA ASP A 244 -6.92 23.98 19.32
C ASP A 244 -7.79 23.28 18.26
N LYS A 245 -7.38 23.29 16.99
CA LYS A 245 -7.94 22.36 15.99
C LYS A 245 -7.61 20.90 16.30
N ALA A 246 -6.45 20.62 16.88
CA ALA A 246 -6.01 19.28 17.23
C ALA A 246 -6.69 18.66 18.48
N LYS A 247 -7.48 19.45 19.22
CA LYS A 247 -8.24 19.03 20.41
C LYS A 247 -9.71 18.66 20.12
N LEU A 248 -10.22 18.97 18.93
CA LEU A 248 -11.60 18.66 18.55
C LEU A 248 -11.71 17.18 18.14
N PRO A 249 -12.72 16.43 18.64
CA PRO A 249 -12.97 15.05 18.20
C PRO A 249 -13.06 14.98 16.67
N GLY A 250 -12.27 14.10 16.05
CA GLY A 250 -12.30 13.83 14.61
C GLY A 250 -11.66 14.85 13.66
N ARG A 251 -10.96 15.89 14.14
CA ARG A 251 -10.33 16.93 13.28
C ARG A 251 -8.79 16.83 13.16
N PHE A 252 -8.22 15.63 13.44
CA PHE A 252 -6.79 15.17 13.44
C PHE A 252 -6.03 15.41 14.77
N ASP A 253 -5.36 14.45 15.44
CA ASP A 253 -4.71 13.18 15.07
C ASP A 253 -5.13 12.03 16.02
N GLY A 254 -5.23 10.79 15.51
CA GLY A 254 -4.86 9.58 16.27
C GLY A 254 -5.88 8.45 16.30
N GLU A 255 -7.15 8.77 16.41
CA GLU A 255 -8.10 7.82 16.98
C GLU A 255 -9.10 7.29 15.95
N MET A 256 -9.30 5.98 15.98
CA MET A 256 -10.34 5.30 15.24
C MET A 256 -11.63 5.38 16.07
N LEU A 257 -12.70 5.93 15.49
CA LEU A 257 -13.98 6.13 16.16
C LEU A 257 -14.93 4.93 15.97
N SER A 258 -14.85 4.32 14.80
CA SER A 258 -15.55 3.09 14.47
C SER A 258 -14.78 2.31 13.41
N TYR A 259 -15.01 1.00 13.38
CA TYR A 259 -14.48 0.08 12.40
C TYR A 259 -15.61 -0.70 11.75
N THR A 260 -15.61 -0.74 10.43
CA THR A 260 -16.51 -1.57 9.62
C THR A 260 -15.67 -2.40 8.67
N GLY A 261 -15.77 -3.71 8.75
CA GLY A 261 -15.12 -4.62 7.81
C GLY A 261 -16.13 -5.28 6.89
N VAL A 262 -15.82 -5.39 5.59
CA VAL A 262 -16.65 -6.10 4.61
C VAL A 262 -15.82 -7.11 3.79
N ASP A 263 -16.38 -8.29 3.60
CA ASP A 263 -15.81 -9.33 2.72
C ASP A 263 -16.92 -10.22 2.15
N ILE A 264 -16.72 -10.81 0.98
CA ILE A 264 -17.71 -11.69 0.35
C ILE A 264 -17.67 -13.12 0.89
N SER A 265 -16.56 -13.55 1.51
CA SER A 265 -16.34 -14.92 1.96
C SER A 265 -16.82 -15.14 3.40
N ALA A 266 -17.88 -15.93 3.57
CA ALA A 266 -18.37 -16.34 4.88
C ALA A 266 -17.30 -17.07 5.71
N ASP A 267 -16.49 -17.92 5.05
CA ASP A 267 -15.46 -18.74 5.71
C ASP A 267 -14.30 -17.90 6.22
N MET A 268 -13.79 -16.98 5.40
CA MET A 268 -12.74 -16.04 5.82
C MET A 268 -13.24 -15.14 6.93
N MET A 269 -14.51 -14.72 6.87
CA MET A 269 -15.15 -13.91 7.91
C MET A 269 -15.32 -14.66 9.24
N GLY A 270 -15.43 -15.99 9.23
CA GLY A 270 -15.34 -16.81 10.43
C GLY A 270 -13.99 -16.69 11.15
N VAL A 271 -12.90 -16.67 10.38
CA VAL A 271 -11.54 -16.42 10.91
C VAL A 271 -11.38 -14.97 11.36
N ALA A 272 -11.87 -14.01 10.56
CA ALA A 272 -11.83 -12.59 10.88
C ALA A 272 -12.58 -12.27 12.18
N ARG A 273 -13.77 -12.83 12.38
CA ARG A 273 -14.56 -12.68 13.62
C ARG A 273 -13.79 -13.23 14.83
N ALA A 274 -13.13 -14.38 14.70
CA ALA A 274 -12.33 -14.94 15.78
C ALA A 274 -11.11 -14.05 16.10
N ARG A 275 -10.42 -13.56 15.07
CA ARG A 275 -9.29 -12.64 15.20
C ARG A 275 -9.71 -11.31 15.82
N LEU A 276 -10.86 -10.76 15.42
CA LEU A 276 -11.45 -9.55 15.99
C LEU A 276 -11.70 -9.72 17.49
N ARG A 277 -12.37 -10.82 17.88
CA ARG A 277 -12.61 -11.15 19.30
C ARG A 277 -11.32 -11.17 20.11
N ASP A 278 -10.25 -11.74 19.56
CA ASP A 278 -8.99 -11.92 20.27
C ASP A 278 -8.08 -10.69 20.24
N THR A 279 -8.32 -9.75 19.33
CA THR A 279 -7.52 -8.54 19.13
C THR A 279 -8.10 -7.32 19.83
N VAL A 280 -9.42 -7.15 19.79
CA VAL A 280 -10.09 -5.98 20.35
C VAL A 280 -10.27 -6.15 21.86
N PRO A 281 -9.74 -5.23 22.70
CA PRO A 281 -9.90 -5.32 24.15
C PRO A 281 -11.38 -5.43 24.58
N GLY A 282 -11.66 -6.25 25.60
CA GLY A 282 -13.00 -6.50 26.13
C GLY A 282 -13.94 -7.33 25.23
N LEU A 283 -13.63 -7.48 23.93
CA LEU A 283 -14.53 -8.16 22.99
C LEU A 283 -14.65 -9.67 23.23
N ARG A 284 -13.70 -10.30 23.93
CA ARG A 284 -13.83 -11.71 24.39
C ARG A 284 -15.02 -11.94 25.32
N GLN A 285 -15.42 -10.92 26.09
CA GLN A 285 -16.53 -11.02 27.04
C GLN A 285 -17.87 -10.83 26.31
N LEU A 286 -17.89 -9.96 25.29
CA LEU A 286 -19.07 -9.66 24.49
C LEU A 286 -19.35 -10.75 23.43
N LEU A 287 -18.29 -11.22 22.76
CA LEU A 287 -18.37 -12.26 21.75
C LEU A 287 -18.00 -13.61 22.37
N ARG A 288 -19.00 -14.32 22.92
CA ARG A 288 -18.80 -15.69 23.40
C ARG A 288 -18.18 -16.53 22.27
N ARG A 289 -17.24 -17.41 22.63
CA ARG A 289 -16.71 -18.44 21.73
C ARG A 289 -17.83 -19.45 21.46
N LYS A 290 -18.76 -19.11 20.56
CA LYS A 290 -19.79 -20.05 20.11
C LYS A 290 -19.10 -21.18 19.36
N ARG A 291 -19.51 -22.41 19.69
CA ARG A 291 -19.16 -23.60 18.90
C ARG A 291 -19.97 -23.49 17.61
N VAL A 292 -19.28 -23.21 16.51
CA VAL A 292 -19.72 -23.39 15.11
C VAL A 292 -21.22 -23.10 14.88
N GLU A 293 -21.63 -21.84 14.98
CA GLU A 293 -22.84 -21.42 14.24
C GLU A 293 -22.40 -21.13 12.79
N PRO A 294 -23.12 -21.64 11.78
CA PRO A 294 -22.82 -21.31 10.39
C PRO A 294 -22.89 -19.80 10.20
N MET A 295 -21.93 -19.24 9.44
CA MET A 295 -21.97 -17.82 9.11
C MET A 295 -23.13 -17.54 8.17
N PRO A 296 -23.77 -16.37 8.28
CA PRO A 296 -24.81 -16.01 7.33
C PRO A 296 -24.23 -15.90 5.92
N GLU A 297 -25.03 -16.17 4.90
CA GLU A 297 -24.58 -16.06 3.51
C GLU A 297 -24.30 -14.61 3.11
N SER A 298 -25.01 -13.66 3.73
CA SER A 298 -24.81 -12.22 3.58
C SER A 298 -25.34 -11.46 4.80
N GLY A 299 -24.92 -10.20 4.96
CA GLY A 299 -25.39 -9.30 6.02
C GLY A 299 -24.44 -9.22 7.22
N VAL A 300 -24.98 -8.86 8.38
CA VAL A 300 -24.22 -8.54 9.58
C VAL A 300 -23.69 -9.80 10.25
N VAL A 301 -22.37 -9.87 10.46
CA VAL A 301 -21.67 -10.95 11.19
C VAL A 301 -21.35 -10.56 12.62
N VAL A 302 -20.93 -9.30 12.80
CA VAL A 302 -20.64 -8.68 14.10
C VAL A 302 -21.26 -7.30 14.09
N ASP A 303 -21.99 -6.97 15.14
CA ASP A 303 -22.39 -5.61 15.47
C ASP A 303 -22.38 -5.50 17.00
N VAL A 304 -21.38 -4.78 17.51
CA VAL A 304 -21.12 -4.64 18.95
C VAL A 304 -20.62 -3.23 19.25
N LEU A 305 -20.58 -2.89 20.55
CA LEU A 305 -20.13 -1.58 21.04
C LEU A 305 -20.96 -0.43 20.45
N ASP A 306 -22.29 -0.57 20.44
CA ASP A 306 -23.23 0.38 19.84
C ASP A 306 -22.91 0.70 18.38
N SER A 307 -22.67 -0.36 17.59
CA SER A 307 -22.31 -0.29 16.18
C SER A 307 -20.95 0.35 15.86
N ARG A 308 -20.10 0.59 16.86
CA ARG A 308 -18.72 1.05 16.63
C ARG A 308 -17.83 -0.03 16.05
N VAL A 309 -18.15 -1.31 16.21
CA VAL A 309 -17.42 -2.42 15.58
C VAL A 309 -18.40 -3.30 14.82
N ARG A 310 -18.24 -3.32 13.50
CA ARG A 310 -19.10 -4.07 12.60
C ARG A 310 -18.31 -4.92 11.62
N LEU A 311 -18.83 -6.11 11.31
CA LEU A 311 -18.36 -6.98 10.24
C LEU A 311 -19.55 -7.40 9.38
N PHE A 312 -19.41 -7.31 8.06
CA PHE A 312 -20.42 -7.66 7.08
C PHE A 312 -19.91 -8.71 6.10
N ILE A 313 -20.75 -9.69 5.79
CA ILE A 313 -20.59 -10.49 4.58
C ILE A 313 -21.37 -9.80 3.46
N ALA A 314 -20.66 -9.22 2.50
CA ALA A 314 -21.26 -8.57 1.34
C ALA A 314 -20.25 -8.49 0.19
N ASP A 315 -20.77 -8.42 -1.03
CA ASP A 315 -19.98 -8.13 -2.22
C ASP A 315 -19.61 -6.63 -2.24
N ALA A 316 -18.32 -6.32 -2.21
CA ALA A 316 -17.82 -4.96 -2.22
C ALA A 316 -17.94 -4.27 -3.60
N GLU A 317 -18.26 -5.03 -4.65
CA GLU A 317 -18.66 -4.50 -5.95
C GLU A 317 -20.11 -4.01 -5.96
N GLN A 318 -20.87 -4.24 -4.89
CA GLN A 318 -22.18 -3.66 -4.61
C GLN A 318 -22.07 -2.46 -3.65
N PRO A 319 -23.15 -1.68 -3.42
CA PRO A 319 -23.14 -0.57 -2.47
C PRO A 319 -22.63 -0.98 -1.08
N LEU A 320 -21.61 -0.27 -0.60
CA LEU A 320 -20.94 -0.55 0.68
C LEU A 320 -21.81 -0.10 1.87
N PRO A 321 -21.70 -0.79 3.04
CA PRO A 321 -22.49 -0.44 4.22
C PRO A 321 -22.15 0.97 4.72
N PRO A 322 -23.14 1.78 5.13
CA PRO A 322 -22.89 3.12 5.63
C PRO A 322 -22.17 3.08 6.99
N PRO A 323 -21.41 4.11 7.37
CA PRO A 323 -20.78 4.25 8.69
C PRO A 323 -21.77 4.16 9.85
N ALA A 324 -21.25 3.95 11.06
CA ALA A 324 -22.06 3.84 12.27
C ALA A 324 -22.88 5.13 12.53
N PRO A 325 -24.21 5.06 12.74
CA PRO A 325 -25.09 6.23 12.82
C PRO A 325 -24.80 7.17 14.01
N LYS A 326 -24.23 6.65 15.10
CA LYS A 326 -24.09 7.34 16.40
C LYS A 326 -22.68 7.81 16.71
N THR A 327 -21.79 7.87 15.72
CA THR A 327 -20.44 8.38 15.97
C THR A 327 -20.53 9.91 16.08
N ALA A 328 -20.11 10.49 17.20
CA ALA A 328 -19.98 11.94 17.36
C ALA A 328 -18.92 12.44 16.36
N ALA A 329 -19.35 12.68 15.13
CA ALA A 329 -18.50 13.18 14.07
C ALA A 329 -18.36 14.71 14.22
N PRO A 330 -17.21 15.30 13.89
CA PRO A 330 -17.06 16.74 13.89
C PRO A 330 -18.12 17.47 13.02
N PRO A 331 -18.33 18.78 13.23
CA PRO A 331 -19.34 19.55 12.52
C PRO A 331 -19.20 19.55 10.99
N ASP A 332 -17.99 19.33 10.46
CA ASP A 332 -17.69 19.36 9.02
C ASP A 332 -17.72 17.99 8.34
N THR A 333 -18.06 16.91 9.08
CA THR A 333 -18.12 15.57 8.51
C THR A 333 -19.50 15.28 7.95
N GLU A 334 -19.56 14.85 6.70
CA GLU A 334 -20.81 14.45 6.07
C GLU A 334 -21.35 13.20 6.78
N ALA A 335 -22.65 13.24 7.08
CA ALA A 335 -23.35 12.07 7.61
C ALA A 335 -23.26 10.94 6.58
N GLY A 336 -22.84 9.74 7.02
CA GLY A 336 -22.78 8.57 6.15
C GLY A 336 -21.52 8.39 5.29
N LYS A 337 -20.43 9.15 5.53
CA LYS A 337 -19.13 8.94 4.88
C LYS A 337 -18.06 8.35 5.81
N TYR A 338 -17.06 7.68 5.24
CA TYR A 338 -15.89 7.16 5.97
C TYR A 338 -14.71 8.12 5.85
N ASP A 339 -13.95 8.24 6.93
CA ASP A 339 -12.79 9.13 7.00
C ASP A 339 -11.51 8.40 6.52
N THR A 340 -11.44 7.08 6.74
CA THR A 340 -10.37 6.23 6.24
C THR A 340 -10.94 4.95 5.64
N ILE A 341 -10.47 4.58 4.45
CA ILE A 341 -10.78 3.30 3.81
C ILE A 341 -9.48 2.54 3.59
N PHE A 342 -9.40 1.31 4.06
CA PHE A 342 -8.30 0.38 3.77
C PHE A 342 -8.77 -0.74 2.86
N GLN A 343 -7.86 -1.16 1.99
CA GLN A 343 -8.07 -2.34 1.16
C GLN A 343 -6.69 -2.97 0.91
N SER A 344 -6.56 -4.28 1.16
CA SER A 344 -5.28 -4.99 1.05
C SER A 344 -5.41 -6.27 0.22
N PHE A 345 -4.75 -6.31 -0.94
CA PHE A 345 -4.70 -7.47 -1.86
C PHE A 345 -6.07 -7.98 -2.29
N GLY A 346 -6.96 -7.05 -2.61
CA GLY A 346 -8.35 -7.30 -3.00
C GLY A 346 -8.65 -6.85 -4.42
N LEU A 347 -7.90 -5.90 -4.98
CA LEU A 347 -8.07 -5.53 -6.40
C LEU A 347 -7.70 -6.67 -7.34
N CYS A 348 -6.89 -7.65 -6.91
CA CYS A 348 -6.58 -8.83 -7.71
C CYS A 348 -7.70 -9.88 -7.71
N SER A 349 -8.60 -9.86 -6.71
CA SER A 349 -9.57 -10.92 -6.45
C SER A 349 -11.01 -10.56 -6.82
N VAL A 350 -11.27 -9.37 -7.36
CA VAL A 350 -12.62 -8.95 -7.79
C VAL A 350 -12.81 -9.02 -9.30
N SER A 351 -14.06 -9.05 -9.75
CA SER A 351 -14.41 -9.08 -11.16
C SER A 351 -14.13 -7.73 -11.83
N ASP A 352 -14.61 -6.63 -11.25
CA ASP A 352 -14.40 -5.27 -11.72
C ASP A 352 -13.66 -4.42 -10.66
N PRO A 353 -12.31 -4.32 -10.75
CA PRO A 353 -11.52 -3.58 -9.78
C PRO A 353 -11.69 -2.05 -9.90
N VAL A 354 -12.09 -1.52 -11.06
CA VAL A 354 -12.38 -0.09 -11.24
C VAL A 354 -13.67 0.28 -10.50
N LYS A 355 -14.69 -0.57 -10.62
CA LYS A 355 -15.94 -0.44 -9.86
C LYS A 355 -15.71 -0.55 -8.36
N LEU A 356 -14.85 -1.46 -7.89
CA LEU A 356 -14.51 -1.55 -6.47
C LEU A 356 -13.90 -0.23 -5.94
N VAL A 357 -12.94 0.36 -6.66
CA VAL A 357 -12.35 1.66 -6.28
C VAL A 357 -13.40 2.77 -6.34
N THR A 358 -14.28 2.75 -7.32
CA THR A 358 -15.39 3.69 -7.45
C THR A 358 -16.37 3.61 -6.27
N ASN A 359 -16.74 2.40 -5.84
CA ASN A 359 -17.59 2.17 -4.68
C ASN A 359 -16.93 2.70 -3.41
N MET A 360 -15.62 2.46 -3.21
CA MET A 360 -14.87 3.03 -2.09
C MET A 360 -14.91 4.56 -2.11
N ALA A 361 -14.68 5.19 -3.27
CA ALA A 361 -14.75 6.63 -3.41
C ALA A 361 -16.15 7.20 -3.10
N SER A 362 -17.22 6.46 -3.45
CA SER A 362 -18.61 6.90 -3.22
C SER A 362 -18.96 7.07 -1.74
N VAL A 363 -18.31 6.32 -0.85
CA VAL A 363 -18.52 6.37 0.61
C VAL A 363 -17.40 7.12 1.34
N LEU A 364 -16.44 7.70 0.63
CA LEU A 364 -15.34 8.46 1.22
C LEU A 364 -15.77 9.89 1.57
N GLN A 365 -15.30 10.39 2.72
CA GLN A 365 -15.45 11.79 3.12
C GLN A 365 -14.70 12.70 2.12
N PRO A 366 -15.39 13.62 1.42
CA PRO A 366 -14.72 14.57 0.52
C PRO A 366 -13.73 15.47 1.26
N GLY A 367 -12.61 15.79 0.60
CA GLY A 367 -11.54 16.67 1.08
C GLY A 367 -10.61 16.01 2.10
N THR A 368 -11.16 15.54 3.21
CA THR A 368 -10.37 15.03 4.35
C THR A 368 -10.15 13.52 4.31
N GLY A 369 -11.05 12.76 3.68
CA GLY A 369 -10.98 11.31 3.64
C GLY A 369 -9.81 10.78 2.82
N ARG A 370 -9.32 9.58 3.19
CA ARG A 370 -8.27 8.86 2.46
C ARG A 370 -8.64 7.40 2.20
N ILE A 371 -8.30 6.92 1.01
CA ILE A 371 -8.27 5.48 0.69
C ILE A 371 -6.81 5.07 0.64
N TYR A 372 -6.45 4.01 1.37
CA TYR A 372 -5.12 3.42 1.36
C TYR A 372 -5.20 1.99 0.82
N LEU A 373 -4.53 1.77 -0.32
CA LEU A 373 -4.44 0.49 -0.98
C LEU A 373 -3.06 -0.12 -0.72
N LEU A 374 -3.04 -1.38 -0.31
CA LEU A 374 -1.84 -2.21 -0.32
C LEU A 374 -2.06 -3.37 -1.27
N GLU A 375 -1.42 -3.30 -2.42
CA GLU A 375 -1.73 -4.18 -3.54
C GLU A 375 -0.50 -4.89 -4.06
N HIS A 376 -0.76 -5.97 -4.79
CA HIS A 376 0.25 -6.66 -5.58
C HIS A 376 -0.16 -6.58 -7.06
N GLY A 377 0.83 -6.36 -7.92
CA GLY A 377 0.63 -6.24 -9.35
C GLY A 377 1.95 -6.26 -10.12
N ARG A 378 1.91 -5.73 -11.34
CA ARG A 378 3.10 -5.64 -12.21
C ARG A 378 4.28 -4.95 -11.51
N GLY A 379 5.49 -5.49 -11.67
CA GLY A 379 6.74 -4.98 -11.12
C GLY A 379 7.50 -4.07 -12.09
N TRP A 380 8.73 -3.70 -11.71
CA TRP A 380 9.57 -2.77 -12.50
C TRP A 380 10.16 -3.36 -13.78
N PHE A 381 10.30 -4.69 -13.85
CA PHE A 381 11.07 -5.35 -14.89
C PHE A 381 10.17 -6.22 -15.79
N GLU A 382 10.32 -6.05 -17.10
CA GLU A 382 9.53 -6.78 -18.09
C GLU A 382 9.73 -8.30 -18.01
N PHE A 383 10.94 -8.79 -17.71
CA PHE A 383 11.16 -10.24 -17.56
C PHE A 383 10.37 -10.82 -16.38
N LEU A 384 10.24 -10.06 -15.29
CA LEU A 384 9.45 -10.46 -14.13
C LEU A 384 7.97 -10.44 -14.46
N ASN A 385 7.52 -9.40 -15.16
CA ASN A 385 6.13 -9.28 -15.60
C ASN A 385 5.74 -10.43 -16.55
N ARG A 386 6.62 -10.83 -17.49
CA ARG A 386 6.40 -12.03 -18.32
C ARG A 386 6.25 -13.29 -17.48
N LEU A 387 7.08 -13.49 -16.46
CA LEU A 387 6.95 -14.62 -15.55
C LEU A 387 5.60 -14.58 -14.81
N LEU A 388 5.20 -13.41 -14.31
CA LEU A 388 3.91 -13.22 -13.65
C LEU A 388 2.75 -13.56 -14.58
N ASP A 389 2.83 -13.14 -15.85
CA ASP A 389 1.84 -13.41 -16.90
C ASP A 389 1.78 -14.91 -17.25
N GLU A 390 2.93 -15.57 -17.44
CA GLU A 390 3.02 -17.01 -17.74
C GLU A 390 2.51 -17.91 -16.61
N THR A 391 2.63 -17.46 -15.36
CA THR A 391 2.25 -18.24 -14.18
C THR A 391 0.93 -17.80 -13.56
N ALA A 392 0.28 -16.78 -14.14
CA ALA A 392 -0.96 -16.19 -13.63
C ALA A 392 -2.10 -17.20 -13.52
N GLU A 393 -2.23 -18.09 -14.50
CA GLU A 393 -3.27 -19.12 -14.55
C GLU A 393 -3.14 -20.11 -13.37
N GLY A 394 -1.93 -20.64 -13.14
CA GLY A 394 -1.67 -21.52 -12.00
C GLY A 394 -1.86 -20.81 -10.65
N HIS A 395 -1.57 -19.51 -10.59
CA HIS A 395 -1.87 -18.69 -9.43
C HIS A 395 -3.38 -18.56 -9.20
N PHE A 396 -4.14 -18.29 -10.25
CA PHE A 396 -5.59 -18.15 -10.20
C PHE A 396 -6.27 -19.44 -9.73
N GLN A 397 -5.87 -20.60 -10.26
CA GLN A 397 -6.42 -21.90 -9.83
C GLN A 397 -6.21 -22.17 -8.35
N LYS A 398 -5.11 -21.68 -7.77
CA LYS A 398 -4.76 -21.90 -6.37
C LYS A 398 -5.36 -20.84 -5.43
N HIS A 399 -5.35 -19.58 -5.84
CA HIS A 399 -5.64 -18.43 -4.97
C HIS A 399 -6.92 -17.68 -5.35
N GLY A 400 -7.47 -17.89 -6.54
CA GLY A 400 -8.70 -17.26 -7.04
C GLY A 400 -8.54 -15.83 -7.53
N CYS A 401 -7.31 -15.37 -7.76
CA CYS A 401 -7.02 -13.98 -8.07
C CYS A 401 -5.93 -13.83 -9.14
N TRP A 402 -5.96 -12.68 -9.83
CA TRP A 402 -5.00 -12.34 -10.89
C TRP A 402 -3.91 -11.42 -10.33
N TRP A 403 -2.79 -11.99 -9.93
CA TRP A 403 -1.68 -11.27 -9.29
C TRP A 403 -0.86 -10.37 -10.23
N ASN A 404 -1.06 -10.49 -11.54
CA ASN A 404 -0.32 -9.78 -12.59
C ASN A 404 -1.06 -8.52 -13.10
N ARG A 405 -2.16 -8.11 -12.44
CA ARG A 405 -2.95 -6.92 -12.83
C ARG A 405 -2.11 -5.65 -12.83
N ASP A 406 -2.43 -4.74 -13.75
CA ASP A 406 -1.94 -3.38 -13.74
C ASP A 406 -2.72 -2.52 -12.73
N ILE A 407 -2.34 -2.66 -11.47
CA ILE A 407 -2.96 -1.92 -10.36
C ILE A 407 -2.87 -0.41 -10.54
N GLU A 408 -1.76 0.08 -11.08
CA GLU A 408 -1.59 1.50 -11.32
C GLU A 408 -2.57 1.99 -12.41
N GLY A 409 -2.68 1.25 -13.52
CA GLY A 409 -3.68 1.51 -14.55
C GLY A 409 -5.11 1.53 -14.01
N ILE A 410 -5.49 0.50 -13.25
CA ILE A 410 -6.83 0.37 -12.62
C ILE A 410 -7.18 1.60 -11.77
N VAL A 411 -6.26 2.03 -10.90
CA VAL A 411 -6.52 3.15 -9.99
C VAL A 411 -6.56 4.48 -10.74
N ARG A 412 -5.73 4.64 -11.79
CA ARG A 412 -5.77 5.82 -12.66
C ARG A 412 -7.05 5.89 -13.48
N GLU A 413 -7.55 4.76 -13.96
CA GLU A 413 -8.83 4.65 -14.67
C GLU A 413 -9.99 5.01 -13.73
N ALA A 414 -10.01 4.46 -12.51
CA ALA A 414 -11.01 4.84 -11.51
C ALA A 414 -10.99 6.34 -11.20
N ALA A 415 -9.80 6.95 -11.11
CA ALA A 415 -9.64 8.39 -10.92
C ALA A 415 -10.15 9.23 -12.11
N GLN A 416 -10.14 8.69 -13.33
CA GLN A 416 -10.73 9.34 -14.50
C GLN A 416 -12.26 9.22 -14.51
N THR A 417 -12.78 8.07 -14.06
CA THR A 417 -14.22 7.77 -14.00
C THR A 417 -14.91 8.56 -12.89
N VAL A 418 -14.28 8.69 -11.71
CA VAL A 418 -14.87 9.36 -10.54
C VAL A 418 -14.45 10.83 -10.49
N PRO A 419 -15.39 11.78 -10.62
CA PRO A 419 -15.07 13.21 -10.52
C PRO A 419 -14.39 13.56 -9.20
N GLY A 420 -13.24 14.22 -9.28
CA GLY A 420 -12.46 14.65 -8.13
C GLY A 420 -11.67 13.55 -7.40
N LEU A 421 -11.74 12.28 -7.83
CA LEU A 421 -10.88 11.25 -7.24
C LEU A 421 -9.45 11.43 -7.78
N GLU A 422 -8.49 11.57 -6.87
CA GLU A 422 -7.09 11.85 -7.21
C GLU A 422 -6.15 10.83 -6.56
N VAL A 423 -5.14 10.38 -7.31
CA VAL A 423 -4.01 9.63 -6.79
C VAL A 423 -3.03 10.59 -6.13
N VAL A 424 -3.01 10.61 -4.79
CA VAL A 424 -2.15 11.49 -3.99
C VAL A 424 -0.73 10.94 -3.92
N HIS A 425 -0.62 9.63 -3.71
CA HIS A 425 0.65 8.93 -3.59
C HIS A 425 0.56 7.56 -4.25
N LEU A 426 1.62 7.18 -4.96
CA LEU A 426 1.83 5.83 -5.44
C LEU A 426 3.29 5.46 -5.18
N GLY A 427 3.51 4.46 -4.35
CA GLY A 427 4.82 4.01 -3.92
C GLY A 427 4.99 2.51 -4.11
N ARG A 428 6.23 2.07 -4.34
CA ARG A 428 6.62 0.66 -4.41
C ARG A 428 7.72 0.38 -3.38
N PRO A 429 7.38 0.37 -2.07
CA PRO A 429 8.37 0.51 -1.00
C PRO A 429 9.23 -0.73 -0.76
N LEU A 430 8.82 -1.91 -1.25
CA LEU A 430 9.52 -3.18 -1.02
C LEU A 430 10.46 -3.51 -2.17
N LEU A 431 11.69 -2.99 -2.13
CA LEU A 431 12.74 -3.28 -3.13
C LEU A 431 12.95 -4.80 -3.36
N ARG A 432 12.83 -5.60 -2.29
CA ARG A 432 12.96 -7.07 -2.34
C ARG A 432 11.84 -7.76 -3.12
N GLN A 433 10.73 -7.06 -3.37
CA GLN A 433 9.59 -7.53 -4.18
C GLN A 433 9.69 -7.03 -5.62
N PHE A 434 10.82 -6.42 -6.02
CA PHE A 434 11.08 -5.96 -7.39
C PHE A 434 9.97 -5.06 -7.96
N GLY A 435 9.38 -4.24 -7.09
CA GLY A 435 8.34 -3.29 -7.43
C GLY A 435 6.93 -3.85 -7.49
N THR A 436 6.71 -5.15 -7.30
CA THR A 436 5.37 -5.76 -7.45
C THR A 436 4.39 -5.40 -6.34
N THR A 437 4.86 -4.91 -5.19
CA THR A 437 3.99 -4.40 -4.11
C THR A 437 3.82 -2.89 -4.21
N LEU A 438 2.57 -2.44 -4.26
CA LEU A 438 2.18 -1.03 -4.33
C LEU A 438 1.54 -0.59 -3.01
N VAL A 439 1.84 0.65 -2.60
CA VAL A 439 1.09 1.39 -1.57
C VAL A 439 0.57 2.65 -2.24
N ILE A 440 -0.76 2.81 -2.25
CA ILE A 440 -1.43 3.90 -2.97
C ILE A 440 -2.32 4.67 -1.99
N GLU A 441 -2.25 6.00 -2.06
CA GLU A 441 -3.14 6.91 -1.33
C GLU A 441 -4.02 7.65 -2.35
N LEU A 442 -5.33 7.59 -2.14
CA LEU A 442 -6.32 8.33 -2.91
C LEU A 442 -7.07 9.31 -2.03
N ARG A 443 -7.53 10.42 -2.61
CA ARG A 443 -8.43 11.38 -1.98
C ARG A 443 -9.51 11.83 -2.95
N LEU A 444 -10.62 12.31 -2.41
CA LEU A 444 -11.68 12.95 -3.19
C LEU A 444 -11.61 14.47 -3.02
N ASN A 445 -11.34 15.21 -4.09
CA ASN A 445 -11.24 16.67 -4.12
C ASN A 445 -12.63 17.30 -4.36
N PRO A 446 -13.19 18.02 -3.37
CA PRO A 446 -14.56 18.56 -3.46
C PRO A 446 -14.70 19.65 -4.53
N ASP A 447 -13.65 20.42 -4.82
CA ASP A 447 -13.71 21.52 -5.80
C ASP A 447 -13.91 20.99 -7.23
N ALA A 448 -13.29 19.86 -7.53
CA ALA A 448 -13.44 19.15 -8.81
C ALA A 448 -14.81 18.46 -8.94
N VAL A 449 -15.44 18.08 -7.82
CA VAL A 449 -16.81 17.54 -7.81
C VAL A 449 -17.81 18.65 -8.16
N ALA A 450 -17.67 19.83 -7.55
CA ALA A 450 -18.58 20.96 -7.76
C ALA A 450 -18.56 21.52 -9.19
N GLN A 451 -17.38 21.58 -9.83
CA GLN A 451 -17.23 22.10 -11.20
C GLN A 451 -17.91 21.23 -12.27
N LYS A 452 -18.02 19.92 -12.05
CA LYS A 452 -18.64 18.98 -13.00
C LYS A 452 -20.15 18.84 -12.81
N SER A 453 -20.69 19.20 -11.64
CA SER A 453 -22.14 19.29 -11.41
C SER A 453 -22.77 20.59 -11.94
N ALA A 454 -21.94 21.59 -12.27
CA ALA A 454 -22.35 22.89 -12.81
C ALA A 454 -22.25 22.97 -14.34
N GLN A 455 -21.68 21.96 -15.00
CA GLN A 455 -21.66 21.75 -16.45
C GLN A 455 -22.70 20.69 -16.82
#